data_AF-B0JTR2-F1
#
_entry.id   AF-B0JTR2-F1
#
_cell.length_a   1.000
_cell.length_b   1.000
_cell.length_c   1.000
_cell.angle_alpha   90.00
_cell.angle_beta   90.00
_cell.angle_gamma   90.00
#
_symmetry.space_group_name_H-M   'P 1'
#
loop_
_entity.id
_entity.type
_entity.pdbx_description
1 polymer ?
#
loop_
_entity_poly.entity_id
_entity_poly.type
_entity_poly.pdbx_seq_one_letter_code
_entity_poly.pdbx_strand_id
1 'polypeptide(L)'
;MNEQRTQAYLNLINQLLSCNDGDEPRILQENRELLDQGLVTELLKVADNLRLRSDLNNANRLMNIAGNLLQSYSSSSIKTETNYLNFLIETLQKISENSNPQVIYPFWAQNLDKFDENLIEVLDEWARQTLIQVAPQQANSIVTDIFYFSNLRLFGNCYANN
;
A
#
# COMPACT_ATOMS: atom_id res chain seq x y z
N MET A 1 16.04 -16.72 5.39
CA MET A 1 15.69 -15.60 6.29
C MET A 1 16.57 -15.68 7.52
N ASN A 2 17.16 -14.57 7.96
CA ASN A 2 17.94 -14.50 9.20
C ASN A 2 16.99 -14.01 10.30
N GLU A 3 16.69 -14.85 11.29
CA GLU A 3 15.73 -14.55 12.38
C GLU A 3 16.06 -13.24 13.11
N GLN A 4 17.35 -12.91 13.26
CA GLN A 4 17.79 -11.66 13.86
C GLN A 4 17.40 -10.43 13.02
N ARG A 5 17.45 -10.54 11.69
CA ARG A 5 17.09 -9.46 10.78
C ARG A 5 15.57 -9.26 10.74
N THR A 6 14.81 -10.35 10.76
CA THR A 6 13.34 -10.30 10.90
C THR A 6 12.94 -9.60 12.20
N GLN A 7 13.59 -9.91 13.32
CA GLN A 7 13.31 -9.22 14.58
C GLN A 7 13.66 -7.73 14.52
N ALA A 8 14.75 -7.35 13.86
CA ALA A 8 15.11 -5.95 13.64
C ALA A 8 14.05 -5.21 12.82
N TYR A 9 13.49 -5.83 11.77
CA TYR A 9 12.37 -5.25 11.02
C TYR A 9 11.13 -5.06 11.90
N LEU A 10 10.74 -6.06 12.68
CA LEU A 10 9.58 -5.96 13.56
C LEU A 10 9.76 -4.87 14.62
N ASN A 11 10.98 -4.69 15.15
CA ASN A 11 11.28 -3.61 16.08
C ASN A 11 11.13 -2.23 15.41
N LEU A 12 11.65 -2.07 14.20
CA LEU A 12 11.50 -0.84 13.41
C LEU A 12 10.02 -0.56 13.10
N ILE A 13 9.27 -1.59 12.69
CA ILE A 13 7.83 -1.45 12.41
C ILE A 13 7.07 -1.02 13.67
N ASN A 14 7.34 -1.62 14.82
CA ASN A 14 6.74 -1.20 16.08
C ASN A 14 7.09 0.25 16.44
N GLN A 15 8.32 0.68 16.17
CA GLN A 15 8.71 2.07 16.36
C GLN A 15 7.91 3.01 15.44
N LEU A 16 7.75 2.66 14.17
CA LEU A 16 6.94 3.39 13.20
C LEU A 16 5.44 3.41 13.55
N LEU A 17 4.93 2.37 14.21
CA LEU A 17 3.53 2.33 14.70
C LEU A 17 3.32 3.16 15.96
N SER A 18 4.36 3.38 16.75
CA SER A 18 4.30 4.11 18.03
C SER A 18 4.72 5.58 17.93
N CYS A 19 5.29 6.01 16.79
CA CYS A 19 5.79 7.37 16.63
C CYS A 19 4.69 8.37 16.29
N ASN A 20 4.96 9.66 16.53
CA ASN A 20 4.06 10.73 16.12
C ASN A 20 4.01 10.86 14.59
N ASP A 21 2.93 11.44 14.07
CA ASP A 21 2.82 11.78 12.65
C ASP A 21 3.95 12.72 12.21
N GLY A 22 4.67 12.33 11.16
CA GLY A 22 5.78 13.07 10.59
C GLY A 22 7.17 12.65 11.10
N ASP A 23 7.27 11.76 12.09
CA ASP A 23 8.55 11.22 12.58
C ASP A 23 9.10 10.07 11.73
N GLU A 24 8.26 9.46 10.87
CA GLU A 24 8.60 8.28 10.08
C GLU A 24 9.85 8.49 9.21
N PRO A 25 10.03 9.61 8.47
CA PRO A 25 11.22 9.83 7.66
C PRO A 25 12.51 9.83 8.48
N ARG A 26 12.48 10.41 9.69
CA ARG A 26 13.65 10.45 10.59
C ARG A 26 13.99 9.03 11.09
N ILE A 27 12.97 8.28 11.51
CA ILE A 27 13.15 6.90 12.00
C ILE A 27 13.69 6.00 10.89
N LEU A 28 13.16 6.11 9.67
CA LEU A 28 13.66 5.37 8.51
C LEU A 28 15.12 5.76 8.18
N GLN A 29 15.45 7.05 8.26
CA GLN A 29 16.82 7.54 8.05
C GLN A 29 17.82 7.02 9.09
N GLU A 30 17.40 6.81 10.34
CA GLU A 30 18.23 6.24 11.41
C GLU A 30 18.47 4.73 11.21
N ASN A 31 17.61 4.05 10.43
CA ASN A 31 17.63 2.61 10.22
C ASN A 31 17.91 2.22 8.76
N ARG A 32 18.73 3.01 8.03
CA ARG A 32 19.00 2.82 6.59
C ARG A 32 19.46 1.42 6.19
N GLU A 33 20.21 0.75 7.06
CA GLU A 33 20.68 -0.63 6.87
C GLU A 33 19.58 -1.70 6.81
N LEU A 34 18.39 -1.36 7.31
CA LEU A 34 17.19 -2.19 7.29
C LEU A 34 16.28 -1.86 6.12
N LEU A 35 16.50 -0.74 5.41
CA LEU A 35 15.67 -0.33 4.27
C LEU A 35 16.03 -1.17 3.04
N ASP A 36 15.58 -2.42 3.04
CA ASP A 36 15.66 -3.34 1.91
C ASP A 36 14.28 -3.95 1.61
N GLN A 37 14.24 -4.85 0.62
CA GLN A 37 13.04 -5.57 0.24
C GLN A 37 12.48 -6.44 1.39
N GLY A 38 13.32 -6.91 2.31
CA GLY A 38 12.90 -7.68 3.48
C GLY A 38 12.07 -6.86 4.46
N LEU A 39 12.41 -5.58 4.68
CA LEU A 39 11.60 -4.68 5.48
C LEU A 39 10.24 -4.38 4.81
N VAL A 40 10.24 -4.16 3.49
CA VAL A 40 8.99 -3.95 2.73
C VAL A 40 8.04 -5.14 2.94
N THR A 41 8.57 -6.36 2.87
CA THR A 41 7.80 -7.58 3.14
C THR A 41 7.15 -7.56 4.53
N GLU A 42 7.91 -7.23 5.57
CA GLU A 42 7.38 -7.23 6.94
C GLU A 42 6.40 -6.07 7.19
N LEU A 43 6.63 -4.89 6.59
CA LEU A 43 5.68 -3.77 6.63
C LEU A 43 4.32 -4.18 6.08
N LEU A 44 4.29 -4.85 4.91
CA LEU A 44 3.05 -5.31 4.27
C LEU A 44 2.36 -6.40 5.11
N LYS A 45 3.10 -7.36 5.65
CA LYS A 45 2.55 -8.41 6.54
C LYS A 45 1.91 -7.84 7.79
N VAL A 46 2.54 -6.85 8.42
CA VAL A 46 2.02 -6.22 9.63
C VAL A 46 0.83 -5.32 9.28
N ALA A 47 0.89 -4.57 8.17
CA ALA A 47 -0.24 -3.78 7.67
C ALA A 47 -1.49 -4.63 7.44
N ASP A 48 -1.35 -5.79 6.80
CA ASP A 48 -2.46 -6.73 6.60
C ASP A 48 -3.03 -7.26 7.93
N ASN A 49 -2.16 -7.59 8.89
CA ASN A 49 -2.63 -8.03 10.22
C ASN A 49 -3.40 -6.92 10.95
N LEU A 50 -2.94 -5.67 10.82
CA LEU A 50 -3.63 -4.51 11.38
C LEU A 50 -4.99 -4.31 10.71
N ARG A 51 -5.07 -4.49 9.40
CA ARG A 51 -6.33 -4.45 8.64
C ARG A 51 -7.32 -5.51 9.08
N LEU A 52 -6.87 -6.76 9.29
CA LEU A 52 -7.72 -7.83 9.84
C LEU A 52 -8.24 -7.52 11.26
N ARG A 53 -7.59 -6.62 11.98
CA ARG A 53 -7.98 -6.14 13.31
C ARG A 53 -8.71 -4.80 13.27
N SER A 54 -9.04 -4.29 12.08
CA SER A 54 -9.64 -2.97 11.86
C SER A 54 -8.79 -1.79 12.34
N ASP A 55 -7.47 -1.98 12.51
CA ASP A 55 -6.53 -0.90 12.80
C ASP A 55 -6.00 -0.28 11.50
N LEU A 56 -6.90 0.44 10.85
CA LEU A 56 -6.77 0.88 9.47
C LEU A 56 -5.79 2.05 9.31
N ASN A 57 -5.72 2.94 10.30
CA ASN A 57 -4.75 4.05 10.30
C ASN A 57 -3.32 3.54 10.33
N ASN A 58 -3.02 2.59 11.21
CA ASN A 58 -1.70 2.00 11.30
C ASN A 58 -1.37 1.12 10.10
N ALA A 59 -2.34 0.36 9.59
CA ALA A 59 -2.18 -0.39 8.35
C ALA A 59 -1.76 0.52 7.18
N ASN A 60 -2.47 1.65 7.01
CA ASN A 60 -2.18 2.64 5.98
C ASN A 60 -0.81 3.26 6.08
N ARG A 61 -0.42 3.65 7.30
CA ARG A 61 0.90 4.19 7.54
C ARG A 61 1.97 3.22 7.05
N LEU A 62 1.88 1.95 7.42
CA LEU A 62 2.86 0.95 7.02
C LEU A 62 2.85 0.68 5.51
N MET A 63 1.68 0.66 4.86
CA MET A 63 1.59 0.52 3.41
C MET A 63 2.21 1.72 2.66
N ASN A 64 1.96 2.95 3.11
CA ASN A 64 2.55 4.15 2.52
C ASN A 64 4.08 4.14 2.63
N ILE A 65 4.60 3.71 3.78
CA ILE A 65 6.05 3.54 3.97
C ILE A 65 6.59 2.46 3.02
N ALA A 66 5.93 1.31 2.93
CA ALA A 66 6.32 0.23 2.02
C ALA A 66 6.35 0.70 0.56
N GLY A 67 5.36 1.49 0.15
CA GLY A 67 5.30 2.08 -1.18
C GLY A 67 6.45 3.05 -1.47
N ASN A 68 6.73 3.97 -0.54
CA ASN A 68 7.86 4.89 -0.66
C ASN A 68 9.22 4.16 -0.75
N LEU A 69 9.38 3.07 0.00
CA LEU A 69 10.59 2.24 -0.06
C LEU A 69 10.72 1.53 -1.39
N LEU A 70 9.65 0.90 -1.90
CA LEU A 70 9.64 0.27 -3.22
C LEU A 70 10.04 1.25 -4.32
N GLN A 71 9.52 2.47 -4.24
CA GLN A 71 9.84 3.52 -5.18
C GLN A 71 11.29 3.99 -5.11
N SER A 72 11.90 4.01 -3.92
CA SER A 72 13.32 4.38 -3.77
C SER A 72 14.29 3.41 -4.45
N TYR A 73 13.85 2.18 -4.74
CA TYR A 73 14.60 1.20 -5.53
C TYR A 73 14.46 1.41 -7.04
N SER A 74 13.48 2.21 -7.50
CA SER A 74 13.21 2.50 -8.91
C SER A 74 13.76 3.88 -9.27
N SER A 75 14.60 3.97 -10.31
CA SER A 75 15.39 5.18 -10.59
C SER A 75 14.61 6.29 -11.31
N SER A 76 14.49 7.48 -10.70
CA SER A 76 14.48 8.83 -11.32
C SER A 76 13.23 9.49 -11.95
N SER A 77 12.02 8.92 -11.92
CA SER A 77 10.74 9.55 -12.40
C SER A 77 9.78 10.06 -11.30
N ILE A 78 10.26 10.10 -10.06
CA ILE A 78 9.53 9.73 -8.83
C ILE A 78 8.38 10.65 -8.32
N LYS A 79 8.32 11.96 -8.59
CA LYS A 79 7.26 12.79 -7.95
C LYS A 79 5.84 12.49 -8.43
N THR A 80 5.68 12.06 -9.67
CA THR A 80 4.38 11.68 -10.23
C THR A 80 3.95 10.34 -9.65
N GLU A 81 4.82 9.33 -9.70
CA GLU A 81 4.57 7.97 -9.18
C GLU A 81 4.17 7.90 -7.70
N THR A 82 4.72 8.75 -6.79
CA THR A 82 4.35 8.73 -5.36
C THR A 82 2.85 9.01 -5.16
N ASN A 83 2.30 9.93 -5.96
CA ASN A 83 0.88 10.28 -5.88
C ASN A 83 -0.01 9.15 -6.39
N TYR A 84 0.42 8.40 -7.40
CA TYR A 84 -0.34 7.25 -7.92
C TYR A 84 -0.26 6.06 -6.97
N LEU A 85 0.90 5.81 -6.35
CA LEU A 85 1.07 4.71 -5.41
C LEU A 85 0.26 4.93 -4.13
N ASN A 86 0.29 6.15 -3.56
CA ASN A 86 -0.54 6.49 -2.41
C ASN A 86 -2.03 6.35 -2.74
N PHE A 87 -2.45 6.84 -3.91
CA PHE A 87 -3.83 6.70 -4.37
C PHE A 87 -4.24 5.22 -4.55
N LEU A 88 -3.36 4.40 -5.13
CA LEU A 88 -3.59 2.97 -5.32
C LEU A 88 -3.77 2.27 -3.97
N ILE A 89 -2.84 2.50 -3.04
CA ILE A 89 -2.85 1.89 -1.71
C ILE A 89 -4.12 2.29 -0.97
N GLU A 90 -4.46 3.58 -0.93
CA GLU A 90 -5.68 4.05 -0.26
C GLU A 90 -6.95 3.50 -0.93
N THR A 91 -6.95 3.34 -2.25
CA THR A 91 -8.07 2.72 -2.98
C THR A 91 -8.26 1.25 -2.58
N LEU A 92 -7.21 0.43 -2.67
CA LEU A 92 -7.27 -0.99 -2.32
C LEU A 92 -7.64 -1.19 -0.85
N GLN A 93 -7.23 -0.25 -0.01
CA GLN A 93 -7.55 -0.27 1.40
C GLN A 93 -9.03 0.04 1.66
N LYS A 94 -9.61 1.10 1.07
CA LYS A 94 -11.05 1.37 1.16
C LYS A 94 -11.89 0.19 0.67
N ILE A 95 -11.45 -0.50 -0.37
CA ILE A 95 -12.10 -1.71 -0.88
C ILE A 95 -12.12 -2.82 0.16
N SER A 96 -10.99 -3.05 0.83
CA SER A 96 -10.91 -4.09 1.86
C SER A 96 -11.69 -3.74 3.13
N GLU A 97 -11.77 -2.46 3.49
CA GLU A 97 -12.57 -2.01 4.63
C GLU A 97 -14.06 -2.17 4.34
N ASN A 98 -14.48 -1.69 3.17
CA ASN A 98 -15.84 -1.69 2.74
C ASN A 98 -15.91 -1.56 1.22
N SER A 99 -16.13 -2.69 0.55
CA SER A 99 -16.29 -2.75 -0.90
C SER A 99 -17.57 -2.06 -1.41
N ASN A 100 -18.35 -1.39 -0.55
CA ASN A 100 -19.50 -0.60 -0.94
C ASN A 100 -19.06 0.60 -1.81
N PRO A 101 -19.52 0.70 -3.06
CA PRO A 101 -19.18 1.80 -3.95
C PRO A 101 -19.46 3.20 -3.37
N GLN A 102 -20.47 3.34 -2.50
CA GLN A 102 -20.82 4.63 -1.89
C GLN A 102 -19.74 5.21 -0.97
N VAL A 103 -18.86 4.36 -0.43
CA VAL A 103 -17.73 4.79 0.41
C VAL A 103 -16.51 5.11 -0.45
N ILE A 104 -16.37 4.43 -1.58
CA ILE A 104 -15.18 4.47 -2.44
C ILE A 104 -15.27 5.60 -3.48
N TYR A 105 -16.43 5.76 -4.11
CA TYR A 105 -16.61 6.72 -5.20
C TYR A 105 -16.35 8.19 -4.80
N PRO A 106 -16.70 8.67 -3.59
CA PRO A 106 -16.35 10.04 -3.19
C PRO A 106 -14.84 10.30 -3.13
N PHE A 107 -14.04 9.28 -2.80
CA PHE A 107 -12.58 9.37 -2.81
C PHE A 107 -12.03 9.37 -4.24
N TRP A 108 -12.56 8.51 -5.10
CA TRP A 108 -12.17 8.46 -6.51
C TRP A 108 -12.54 9.73 -7.26
N ALA A 109 -13.70 10.32 -6.98
CA ALA A 109 -14.14 11.58 -7.59
C ALA A 109 -13.16 12.74 -7.35
N GLN A 110 -12.42 12.72 -6.24
CA GLN A 110 -11.39 13.71 -5.90
C GLN A 110 -10.04 13.45 -6.57
N ASN A 111 -9.86 12.27 -7.17
CA ASN A 111 -8.61 11.78 -7.74
C ASN A 111 -8.80 11.24 -9.17
N LEU A 112 -9.81 11.74 -9.90
CA LEU A 112 -10.12 11.27 -11.25
C LEU A 112 -8.95 11.44 -12.23
N ASP A 113 -8.08 12.43 -11.98
CA ASP A 113 -6.83 12.66 -12.70
C ASP A 113 -5.91 11.43 -12.69
N LYS A 114 -6.06 10.54 -11.71
CA LYS A 114 -5.19 9.38 -11.53
C LYS A 114 -5.65 8.14 -12.30
N PHE A 115 -6.81 8.15 -12.95
CA PHE A 115 -7.30 7.00 -13.70
C PHE A 115 -6.76 6.96 -15.13
N ASP A 116 -5.44 6.97 -15.27
CA ASP A 116 -4.71 6.91 -16.55
C ASP A 116 -3.79 5.67 -16.66
N GLU A 117 -2.91 5.65 -17.65
CA GLU A 117 -1.95 4.57 -17.87
C GLU A 117 -0.90 4.45 -16.76
N ASN A 118 -0.54 5.55 -16.10
CA ASN A 118 0.44 5.56 -15.00
C ASN A 118 -0.08 4.75 -13.80
N LEU A 119 -1.38 4.80 -13.52
CA LEU A 119 -1.98 3.97 -12.46
C LEU A 119 -1.87 2.48 -12.78
N ILE A 120 -1.97 2.10 -14.04
CA ILE A 120 -1.87 0.71 -14.47
C ILE A 120 -0.42 0.23 -14.26
N GLU A 121 0.56 1.02 -14.67
CA GLU A 121 1.98 0.71 -14.48
C GLU A 121 2.34 0.58 -12.99
N VAL A 122 1.86 1.53 -12.17
CA VAL A 122 2.09 1.50 -10.71
C VAL A 122 1.42 0.30 -10.06
N LEU A 123 0.18 -0.03 -10.44
CA LEU A 123 -0.52 -1.22 -9.93
C LEU A 123 0.22 -2.50 -10.30
N ASP A 124 0.64 -2.62 -11.55
CA ASP A 124 1.30 -3.80 -12.08
C ASP A 124 2.67 -4.03 -11.42
N GLU A 125 3.48 -2.98 -11.28
CA GLU A 125 4.76 -3.07 -10.59
C GLU A 125 4.59 -3.34 -9.09
N TRP A 126 3.69 -2.62 -8.43
CA TRP A 126 3.41 -2.84 -7.01
C TRP A 126 2.92 -4.27 -6.75
N ALA A 127 2.02 -4.80 -7.58
CA ALA A 127 1.50 -6.15 -7.45
C ALA A 127 2.60 -7.21 -7.67
N ARG A 128 3.44 -7.06 -8.69
CA ARG A 128 4.60 -7.96 -8.91
C ARG A 128 5.52 -8.02 -7.71
N GLN A 129 5.88 -6.86 -7.16
CA GLN A 129 6.78 -6.78 -6.02
C GLN A 129 6.13 -7.34 -4.76
N THR A 130 4.86 -7.01 -4.51
CA THR A 130 4.16 -7.34 -3.27
C THR A 130 3.78 -8.82 -3.20
N LEU A 131 3.19 -9.38 -4.27
CA LEU A 131 2.58 -10.71 -4.23
C LEU A 131 3.61 -11.84 -4.05
N ILE A 132 4.86 -11.65 -4.50
CA ILE A 132 5.94 -12.65 -4.32
C ILE A 132 6.56 -12.62 -2.92
N GLN A 133 6.31 -11.55 -2.15
CA GLN A 133 6.93 -11.28 -0.86
C GLN A 133 6.05 -11.70 0.32
N VAL A 134 4.73 -11.71 0.14
CA VAL A 134 3.75 -12.00 1.21
C VAL A 134 3.38 -13.49 1.26
N ALA A 135 2.77 -13.92 2.37
CA ALA A 135 2.28 -15.30 2.49
C ALA A 135 1.11 -15.57 1.54
N PRO A 136 0.83 -16.82 1.12
CA PRO A 136 -0.24 -17.12 0.16
C PRO A 136 -1.62 -16.61 0.56
N GLN A 137 -1.95 -16.64 1.85
CA GLN A 137 -3.22 -16.10 2.36
C GLN A 137 -3.32 -14.58 2.15
N GLN A 138 -2.23 -13.85 2.40
CA GLN A 138 -2.14 -12.41 2.18
C GLN A 138 -2.18 -12.08 0.69
N ALA A 139 -1.45 -12.85 -0.15
CA ALA A 139 -1.50 -12.71 -1.60
C ALA A 139 -2.94 -12.87 -2.12
N ASN A 140 -3.70 -13.83 -1.61
CA ASN A 140 -5.11 -14.02 -1.98
C ASN A 140 -5.98 -12.83 -1.58
N SER A 141 -5.78 -12.26 -0.38
CA SER A 141 -6.49 -11.04 0.04
C SER A 141 -6.18 -9.87 -0.88
N ILE A 142 -4.90 -9.62 -1.17
CA ILE A 142 -4.47 -8.52 -2.06
C ILE A 142 -5.03 -8.70 -3.47
N VAL A 143 -4.98 -9.91 -4.03
CA VAL A 143 -5.57 -10.22 -5.34
C VAL A 143 -7.09 -9.99 -5.35
N THR A 144 -7.77 -10.31 -4.24
CA THR A 144 -9.20 -10.06 -4.08
C THR A 144 -9.52 -8.56 -4.12
N ASP A 145 -8.72 -7.74 -3.43
CA ASP A 145 -8.89 -6.28 -3.43
C ASP A 145 -8.64 -5.68 -4.82
N ILE A 146 -7.60 -6.14 -5.53
CA ILE A 146 -7.32 -5.75 -6.92
C ILE A 146 -8.47 -6.16 -7.86
N PHE A 147 -9.05 -7.34 -7.65
CA PHE A 147 -10.23 -7.78 -8.41
C PHE A 147 -11.42 -6.86 -8.17
N TYR A 148 -11.72 -6.50 -6.91
CA TYR A 148 -12.80 -5.56 -6.61
C TYR A 148 -12.54 -4.17 -7.18
N PHE A 149 -11.30 -3.67 -7.11
CA PHE A 149 -10.90 -2.42 -7.75
C PHE A 149 -11.22 -2.43 -9.25
N SER A 150 -10.82 -3.51 -9.93
CA SER A 150 -11.04 -3.69 -11.36
C SER A 150 -12.54 -3.71 -11.70
N ASN A 151 -13.36 -4.41 -10.91
CA ASN A 151 -14.81 -4.44 -11.11
C ASN A 151 -15.47 -3.08 -10.86
N LEU A 152 -15.14 -2.41 -9.75
CA LEU A 152 -15.72 -1.11 -9.42
C LEU A 152 -15.40 -0.05 -10.49
N ARG A 153 -14.20 -0.11 -11.10
CA ARG A 153 -13.85 0.74 -12.24
C ARG A 153 -14.71 0.44 -13.48
N LEU A 154 -14.94 -0.84 -13.78
CA LEU A 154 -15.75 -1.25 -14.93
C LEU A 154 -17.23 -0.84 -14.78
N PHE A 155 -17.80 -0.99 -13.58
CA PHE A 155 -19.21 -0.67 -13.32
C PHE A 155 -19.47 0.80 -12.94
N GLY A 156 -18.48 1.53 -12.42
CA GLY A 156 -18.60 2.95 -12.10
C GLY A 156 -18.84 3.84 -13.32
N ASN A 157 -18.28 3.46 -14.48
CA ASN A 157 -18.52 4.16 -15.76
C ASN A 157 -19.96 4.04 -16.28
N CYS A 158 -20.77 3.12 -15.75
CA CYS A 158 -22.18 2.99 -16.14
C CYS A 158 -23.10 3.97 -15.39
N TYR A 159 -22.67 4.53 -14.25
CA TYR A 159 -23.49 5.42 -13.42
C TYR A 159 -23.13 6.91 -13.54
N ALA A 160 -22.01 7.26 -14.18
CA ALA A 160 -21.58 8.65 -14.37
C ALA A 160 -22.23 9.37 -15.57
N ASN A 161 -23.07 8.69 -16.35
CA ASN A 161 -23.70 9.20 -17.58
C ASN A 161 -25.24 9.26 -17.53
N ASN A 162 -25.86 9.34 -16.34
CA ASN A 162 -27.30 9.62 -16.20
C ASN A 162 -27.55 10.84 -15.32
#